data_AF-A0A3B9W225-F1
#
_entry.id   AF-A0A3B9W225-F1
#
_cell.length_a   1.000
_cell.length_b   1.000
_cell.length_c   1.000
_cell.angle_alpha   90.00
_cell.angle_beta   90.00
_cell.angle_gamma   90.00
#
_symmetry.space_group_name_H-M   'P 1'
#
loop_
_entity.id
_entity.type
_entity.pdbx_description
1 polymer ?
#
loop_
_entity_poly.entity_id
_entity_poly.type
_entity_poly.pdbx_seq_one_letter_code
_entity_poly.pdbx_strand_id
1 'polypeptide(L)'
;MNASPSAAPGWRIIIGNDEAGVEYKEALKALLEADSRVASVVDVGVGTNDTTAYPHVAVDAARKVASGGADRALLICGTGLGVAIAANKVPGIRAVTAHDGYS
;
A
#
# COMPACT_ATOMS: atom_id res chain seq x y z
N MET A 1 -34.23 13.25 -17.82
CA MET A 1 -32.84 13.03 -18.25
C MET A 1 -32.09 12.57 -17.01
N ASN A 2 -31.88 11.26 -16.88
CA ASN A 2 -31.23 10.69 -15.69
C ASN A 2 -29.76 11.09 -15.72
N ALA A 3 -29.31 11.79 -14.68
CA ALA A 3 -27.89 11.99 -14.44
C ALA A 3 -27.24 10.62 -14.27
N SER A 4 -26.28 10.29 -15.13
CA SER A 4 -25.41 9.13 -14.96
C SER A 4 -24.77 9.18 -13.57
N PRO A 5 -24.65 8.07 -12.84
CA PRO A 5 -23.96 8.07 -11.57
C PRO A 5 -22.50 8.44 -11.84
N SER A 6 -22.09 9.61 -11.36
CA SER A 6 -20.68 9.99 -11.27
C SER A 6 -19.94 8.85 -10.58
N ALA A 7 -19.04 8.16 -11.28
CA ALA A 7 -18.19 7.15 -10.67
C ALA A 7 -17.52 7.76 -9.43
N ALA A 8 -17.61 7.07 -8.29
CA ALA A 8 -16.91 7.50 -7.09
C ALA A 8 -15.42 7.69 -7.41
N PRO A 9 -14.72 8.67 -6.79
CA PRO A 9 -13.31 8.88 -7.06
C PRO A 9 -12.52 7.59 -6.79
N GLY A 10 -11.66 7.20 -7.74
CA GLY A 10 -10.84 5.99 -7.63
C GLY A 10 -9.86 6.06 -6.46
N TRP A 11 -9.41 4.90 -5.99
CA TRP A 11 -8.52 4.79 -4.83
C TRP A 11 -7.12 5.32 -5.12
N ARG A 12 -6.57 6.15 -4.23
CA ARG A 12 -5.16 6.54 -4.21
C ARG A 12 -4.41 5.61 -3.27
N ILE A 13 -3.48 4.82 -3.81
CA ILE A 13 -2.83 3.73 -3.08
C ILE A 13 -1.33 4.03 -2.94
N ILE A 14 -0.80 3.91 -1.72
CA ILE A 14 0.64 3.79 -1.50
C ILE A 14 1.03 2.32 -1.63
N ILE A 15 2.11 1.99 -2.33
CA ILE A 15 2.71 0.66 -2.31
C ILE A 15 4.13 0.73 -1.77
N GLY A 16 4.53 -0.24 -0.95
CA GLY A 16 5.89 -0.29 -0.42
C GLY A 16 6.33 -1.68 0.04
N ASN A 17 7.64 -1.87 0.14
CA ASN A 17 8.29 -3.11 0.53
C ASN A 17 9.65 -2.90 1.20
N ASP A 18 10.13 -3.93 1.91
CA ASP A 18 11.56 -4.11 2.16
C ASP A 18 12.23 -4.95 1.05
N GLU A 19 13.51 -5.26 1.17
CA GLU A 19 14.28 -6.00 0.16
C GLU A 19 13.57 -7.30 -0.31
N ALA A 20 12.90 -7.99 0.63
CA ALA A 20 12.27 -9.29 0.35
C ALA A 20 11.00 -9.17 -0.50
N GLY A 21 10.41 -7.98 -0.59
CA GLY A 21 9.15 -7.75 -1.30
C GLY A 21 9.28 -7.12 -2.69
N VAL A 22 10.50 -6.86 -3.19
CA VAL A 22 10.73 -6.08 -4.44
C VAL A 22 9.98 -6.67 -5.63
N GLU A 23 10.13 -7.98 -5.89
CA GLU A 23 9.52 -8.64 -7.05
C GLU A 23 7.99 -8.60 -7.00
N TYR A 24 7.42 -8.93 -5.83
CA TYR A 24 5.97 -8.90 -5.64
C TYR A 24 5.42 -7.48 -5.70
N LYS A 25 6.15 -6.49 -5.19
CA LYS A 25 5.76 -5.09 -5.29
C LYS A 25 5.62 -4.65 -6.74
N GLU A 26 6.60 -4.95 -7.60
CA GLU A 26 6.53 -4.58 -9.02
C GLU A 26 5.33 -5.23 -9.74
N ALA A 27 5.11 -6.53 -9.50
CA ALA A 27 3.98 -7.25 -10.10
C ALA A 27 2.63 -6.69 -9.63
N LEU A 28 2.46 -6.44 -8.34
CA LEU A 28 1.22 -5.91 -7.76
C LEU A 28 0.98 -4.45 -8.14
N LYS A 29 2.04 -3.64 -8.23
CA LYS A 29 1.97 -2.26 -8.73
C LYS A 29 1.40 -2.21 -10.14
N ALA A 30 1.91 -3.04 -11.05
CA ALA A 30 1.42 -3.11 -12.42
C ALA A 30 -0.07 -3.49 -12.48
N LEU A 31 -0.52 -4.43 -11.63
CA LEU A 31 -1.94 -4.79 -11.54
C LEU A 31 -2.81 -3.64 -11.00
N LEU A 32 -2.33 -2.90 -10.00
CA LEU A 32 -3.05 -1.74 -9.46
C LEU A 32 -3.14 -0.61 -10.48
N GLU A 33 -2.06 -0.31 -11.21
CA GLU A 33 -2.03 0.73 -12.24
C GLU A 33 -2.93 0.41 -13.44
N ALA A 34 -3.19 -0.87 -13.72
CA ALA A 34 -4.10 -1.32 -14.76
C ALA A 34 -5.58 -1.36 -14.33
N ASP A 35 -5.89 -1.24 -13.04
CA ASP A 35 -7.24 -1.35 -12.50
C ASP A 35 -7.98 0.00 -12.54
N SER A 36 -9.11 0.07 -13.25
CA SER A 36 -9.90 1.30 -13.39
C SER A 36 -10.48 1.85 -12.08
N ARG A 37 -10.45 1.08 -10.98
CA ARG A 37 -10.89 1.51 -9.65
C ARG A 37 -9.79 2.24 -8.89
N VAL A 38 -8.55 2.20 -9.37
CA VAL A 38 -7.38 2.86 -8.76
C VAL A 38 -7.11 4.15 -9.52
N ALA A 39 -7.12 5.28 -8.83
CA ALA A 39 -6.84 6.59 -9.41
C ALA A 39 -5.34 6.86 -9.53
N SER A 40 -4.54 6.40 -8.56
CA SER A 40 -3.08 6.53 -8.59
C SER A 40 -2.40 5.52 -7.67
N VAL A 41 -1.16 5.18 -8.03
CA VAL A 41 -0.26 4.37 -7.21
C VAL A 41 1.01 5.18 -6.95
N VAL A 42 1.41 5.29 -5.68
CA VAL A 42 2.67 5.93 -5.27
C VAL A 42 3.55 4.89 -4.62
N ASP A 43 4.70 4.62 -5.23
CA ASP A 43 5.69 3.67 -4.76
C ASP A 43 6.65 4.36 -3.78
N VAL A 44 6.69 3.90 -2.53
CA VAL A 44 7.60 4.39 -1.49
C VAL A 44 8.83 3.49 -1.30
N GLY A 45 9.07 2.59 -2.26
CA GLY A 45 10.25 1.72 -2.29
C GLY A 45 10.06 0.43 -1.52
N VAL A 46 11.10 -0.39 -1.34
CA VAL A 46 12.48 -0.20 -1.81
C VAL A 46 12.78 -0.85 -3.16
N GLY A 47 13.92 -0.49 -3.76
CA GLY A 47 14.47 -1.16 -4.94
C GLY A 47 15.43 -2.30 -4.59
N THR A 48 15.99 -2.95 -5.61
CA THR A 48 17.01 -4.00 -5.44
C THR A 48 18.27 -3.44 -4.76
N ASN A 49 18.84 -4.20 -3.81
CA ASN A 49 20.03 -3.85 -3.01
C ASN A 49 19.85 -2.70 -2.00
N ASP A 50 18.63 -2.25 -1.76
CA ASP A 50 18.32 -1.31 -0.69
C ASP A 50 17.89 -2.09 0.56
N THR A 51 18.72 -2.00 1.60
CA THR A 51 18.54 -2.72 2.87
C THR A 51 17.80 -1.87 3.92
N THR A 52 17.03 -0.86 3.50
CA THR A 52 16.21 -0.06 4.42
C THR A 52 15.25 -0.98 5.17
N ALA A 53 15.30 -0.91 6.50
CA ALA A 53 14.47 -1.77 7.33
C ALA A 53 12.97 -1.47 7.13
N TYR A 54 12.16 -2.54 7.09
CA TYR A 54 10.71 -2.49 6.88
C TYR A 54 9.93 -1.46 7.74
N PRO A 55 10.32 -1.11 8.99
CA PRO A 55 9.57 -0.13 9.77
C PRO A 55 9.57 1.26 9.12
N HIS A 56 10.65 1.65 8.46
CA HIS A 56 10.75 2.97 7.84
C HIS A 56 9.75 3.14 6.69
N VAL A 57 9.72 2.15 5.79
CA VAL A 57 8.78 2.10 4.66
C VAL A 57 7.33 2.03 5.15
N ALA A 58 7.05 1.15 6.12
CA ALA A 58 5.70 0.98 6.66
C ALA A 58 5.18 2.25 7.37
N VAL A 59 6.03 2.93 8.15
CA VAL A 59 5.65 4.15 8.88
C VAL A 59 5.46 5.33 7.92
N ASP A 60 6.31 5.49 6.89
CA ASP A 60 6.12 6.55 5.89
C ASP A 60 4.78 6.37 5.14
N ALA A 61 4.52 5.16 4.64
CA ALA A 61 3.25 4.84 3.99
C ALA A 61 2.04 5.07 4.92
N ALA A 62 2.11 4.58 6.15
CA ALA A 62 1.05 4.75 7.15
C ALA A 62 0.79 6.23 7.48
N ARG A 63 1.84 7.07 7.58
CA ARG A 63 1.69 8.51 7.80
C ARG A 63 1.03 9.22 6.63
N LYS A 64 1.37 8.85 5.39
CA LYS A 64 0.72 9.40 4.18
C LYS A 64 -0.77 9.07 4.12
N VAL A 65 -1.16 7.88 4.55
CA VAL A 65 -2.58 7.51 4.67
C VAL A 65 -3.24 8.29 5.81
N ALA A 66 -2.61 8.36 6.98
CA ALA A 66 -3.17 9.03 8.16
C ALA A 66 -3.41 10.54 7.93
N SER A 67 -2.58 11.18 7.11
CA SER A 67 -2.72 12.61 6.75
C SER A 67 -3.72 12.88 5.62
N GLY A 68 -4.33 11.84 5.04
CA GLY A 68 -5.23 11.96 3.89
C GLY A 68 -4.53 12.12 2.53
N GLY A 69 -3.20 11.99 2.49
CA GLY A 69 -2.40 12.01 1.27
C GLY A 69 -2.66 10.81 0.35
N ALA A 70 -3.18 9.71 0.90
CA ALA A 70 -3.65 8.54 0.18
C ALA A 70 -4.83 7.90 0.92
N ASP A 71 -5.57 7.02 0.25
CA ASP A 71 -6.74 6.36 0.84
C ASP A 71 -6.37 5.04 1.52
N ARG A 72 -5.39 4.31 0.95
CA ARG A 72 -4.92 3.00 1.45
C ARG A 72 -3.43 2.81 1.18
N ALA A 73 -2.84 1.80 1.84
CA ALA A 73 -1.50 1.31 1.55
C ALA A 73 -1.50 -0.21 1.36
N LEU A 74 -0.68 -0.69 0.42
CA LEU A 74 -0.34 -2.10 0.22
C LEU A 74 1.14 -2.29 0.56
N LEU A 75 1.42 -3.09 1.58
CA LEU A 75 2.79 -3.27 2.10
C LEU A 75 3.22 -4.73 1.97
N ILE A 76 4.41 -4.96 1.45
CA ILE A 76 4.98 -6.28 1.20
C ILE A 76 6.30 -6.43 1.96
N CYS A 77 6.47 -7.50 2.71
CA CYS A 77 7.79 -7.93 3.16
C CYS A 77 7.85 -9.45 3.16
N GLY A 78 8.93 -10.06 3.63
CA GLY A 78 9.06 -11.52 3.64
C GLY A 78 7.87 -12.29 4.22
N THR A 79 7.18 -11.74 5.24
CA THR A 79 6.00 -12.38 5.87
C THR A 79 4.76 -11.49 5.95
N GLY A 80 4.87 -10.20 5.60
CA GLY A 80 3.83 -9.20 5.84
C GLY A 80 3.64 -8.78 7.32
N LEU A 81 4.20 -9.51 8.28
CA LEU A 81 3.96 -9.28 9.72
C LEU A 81 4.63 -8.00 10.23
N GLY A 82 5.91 -7.81 9.91
CA GLY A 82 6.70 -6.68 10.41
C GLY A 82 6.13 -5.33 9.96
N VAL A 83 5.78 -5.23 8.67
CA VAL A 83 5.18 -4.02 8.10
C VAL A 83 3.81 -3.72 8.71
N ALA A 84 2.98 -4.73 8.95
CA ALA A 84 1.69 -4.55 9.62
C ALA A 84 1.86 -4.09 11.08
N ILE A 85 2.79 -4.69 11.83
CA ILE A 85 3.11 -4.28 13.21
C ILE A 85 3.56 -2.81 13.24
N ALA A 86 4.48 -2.41 12.35
CA ALA A 86 5.01 -1.05 12.30
C ALA A 86 3.95 -0.02 11.89
N ALA A 87 3.16 -0.30 10.85
CA ALA A 87 2.11 0.58 10.37
C ALA A 87 1.04 0.85 11.45
N ASN A 88 0.65 -0.18 12.21
CA ASN A 88 -0.30 -0.06 13.33
C ASN A 88 0.19 0.83 14.48
N LYS A 89 1.49 1.18 14.53
CA LYS A 89 2.01 2.15 15.53
C LYS A 89 1.70 3.60 15.17
N VAL A 90 1.25 3.87 13.94
CA VAL A 90 0.82 5.22 13.54
C VAL A 90 -0.63 5.45 14.00
N PRO A 91 -0.91 6.48 14.83
CA PRO A 91 -2.26 6.77 15.29
C PRO A 91 -3.24 6.96 14.13
N GLY A 92 -4.42 6.33 14.24
CA GLY A 92 -5.46 6.38 13.20
C GLY A 92 -5.33 5.30 12.11
N ILE A 93 -4.22 4.56 12.05
CA ILE A 93 -4.00 3.49 11.08
C ILE A 93 -4.39 2.13 11.64
N ARG A 94 -4.96 1.29 10.77
CA ARG A 94 -5.20 -0.13 11.00
C ARG A 94 -4.61 -0.90 9.82
N ALA A 95 -3.62 -1.73 10.09
CA ALA A 95 -2.95 -2.57 9.11
C ALA A 95 -3.13 -4.05 9.47
N VAL A 96 -3.27 -4.90 8.46
CA VAL A 96 -3.47 -6.33 8.61
C VAL A 96 -2.56 -7.10 7.66
N THR A 97 -2.26 -8.34 7.99
CA THR A 97 -1.64 -9.31 7.09
C THR A 97 -2.72 -10.34 6.73
N ALA A 98 -3.08 -10.45 5.46
CA ALA A 98 -4.13 -11.34 4.97
C ALA A 98 -3.60 -12.10 3.74
N HIS A 99 -3.72 -13.43 3.75
CA HIS A 99 -3.22 -14.32 2.68
C HIS A 99 -4.31 -15.23 2.09
N ASP A 100 -5.58 -14.93 2.37
CA ASP A 100 -6.74 -15.65 1.87
C ASP A 100 -7.90 -14.65 1.66
N GLY A 101 -8.95 -15.07 0.95
CA GLY A 101 -10.08 -14.19 0.62
C GLY A 101 -11.14 -14.03 1.70
N TYR A 102 -11.02 -14.71 2.84
CA TYR A 102 -11.95 -14.60 3.97
C TYR A 102 -11.50 -13.52 4.97
N SER A 103 -10.19 -13.43 5.21
CA SER A 103 -9.53 -12.42 6.06
C SER A 103 -9.67 -11.00 5.51
#